data_AF-A0A949EVT3-F1
#
_entry.id   AF-A0A949EVT3-F1
#
_cell.length_a   1.000
_cell.length_b   1.000
_cell.length_c   1.000
_cell.angle_alpha   90.00
_cell.angle_beta   90.00
_cell.angle_gamma   90.00
#
_symmetry.space_group_name_H-M   'P 1'
#
loop_
_entity.id
_entity.type
_entity.pdbx_description
1 polymer ?
#
loop_
_entity_poly.entity_id
_entity_poly.type
_entity_poly.pdbx_seq_one_letter_code
_entity_poly.pdbx_strand_id
1 'polypeptide(L)'
;MTEKLNIDVVTLDSVQCAACGYMMESIAALPGDIQKMIEYTEWSIKNKDGIGKFMELGVKVLPTICIEKDCVFESIIPQYEELIDEMAKRAPAEMKPRLEKMRDHGFEFDKIQENLAKAGAGTATRVDSKVKK
;
A
#
# COMPACT_ATOMS: atom_id res chain seq x y z
N MET A 1 -12.10 3.51 21.36
CA MET A 1 -11.76 4.05 20.03
C MET A 1 -10.83 3.02 19.42
N THR A 2 -11.15 2.45 18.27
CA THR A 2 -10.32 1.41 17.66
C THR A 2 -9.07 2.10 17.11
N GLU A 3 -7.96 2.03 17.83
CA GLU A 3 -6.66 2.54 17.36
C GLU A 3 -6.26 1.73 16.13
N LYS A 4 -6.30 2.37 14.96
CA LYS A 4 -5.83 1.81 13.69
C LYS A 4 -4.48 2.42 13.36
N LEU A 5 -3.67 1.67 12.61
CA LEU A 5 -2.40 2.17 12.10
C LEU A 5 -2.62 2.97 10.82
N ASN A 6 -2.16 4.21 10.80
CA ASN A 6 -2.28 5.10 9.65
C ASN A 6 -1.14 4.85 8.66
N ILE A 7 -1.51 4.62 7.40
CA ILE A 7 -0.58 4.39 6.30
C ILE A 7 -0.86 5.40 5.19
N ASP A 8 0.09 6.28 4.93
CA ASP A 8 -0.01 7.28 3.87
C ASP A 8 0.85 6.83 2.69
N VAL A 9 0.26 6.69 1.50
CA VAL A 9 0.97 6.30 0.28
C VAL A 9 1.01 7.48 -0.66
N VAL A 10 2.17 8.10 -0.79
CA VAL A 10 2.33 9.28 -1.64
C VAL A 10 2.77 8.83 -3.03
N THR A 11 1.97 9.14 -4.04
CA THR A 11 2.14 8.67 -5.42
C THR A 11 2.07 9.82 -6.41
N LEU A 12 2.51 9.56 -7.65
CA LEU A 12 2.17 10.42 -8.78
C LEU A 12 0.77 10.08 -9.30
N ASP A 13 0.57 8.82 -9.67
CA ASP A 13 -0.68 8.31 -10.27
C ASP A 13 -0.72 6.78 -10.20
N SER A 14 -1.49 6.17 -9.28
CA SER A 14 -1.59 4.71 -9.15
C SER A 14 -2.22 4.02 -10.36
N VAL A 15 -2.99 4.74 -11.19
CA VAL A 15 -3.69 4.17 -12.36
C VAL A 15 -2.77 4.11 -13.57
N GLN A 16 -1.94 5.14 -13.78
CA GLN A 16 -1.10 5.28 -14.96
C GLN A 16 0.37 4.94 -14.73
N CYS A 17 0.88 5.07 -13.50
CA CYS A 17 2.26 4.76 -13.16
C CYS A 17 2.36 3.36 -12.57
N ALA A 18 3.01 2.43 -13.28
CA ALA A 18 3.15 1.03 -12.86
C ALA A 18 3.73 0.88 -11.45
N ALA A 19 4.79 1.63 -11.11
CA ALA A 19 5.40 1.57 -9.77
C ALA A 19 4.45 2.06 -8.68
N CYS A 20 3.66 3.11 -8.94
CA CYS A 20 2.65 3.60 -8.00
C CYS A 20 1.52 2.56 -7.81
N GLY A 21 1.09 1.93 -8.89
CA GLY A 21 0.11 0.84 -8.86
C GLY A 21 0.58 -0.34 -8.03
N TYR A 22 1.80 -0.84 -8.25
CA TYR A 22 2.37 -1.94 -7.46
C TYR A 22 2.51 -1.60 -5.98
N MET A 23 2.84 -0.34 -5.65
CA MET A 23 2.94 0.10 -4.26
C MET A 23 1.56 0.08 -3.58
N MET A 24 0.51 0.57 -4.26
CA MET A 24 -0.85 0.47 -3.75
C MET A 24 -1.33 -0.98 -3.62
N GLU A 25 -0.98 -1.84 -4.59
CA GLU A 25 -1.32 -3.26 -4.57
C GLU A 25 -0.67 -3.98 -3.39
N SER A 26 0.58 -3.65 -3.05
CA SER A 26 1.29 -4.26 -1.91
C SER A 26 0.52 -4.08 -0.58
N ILE A 27 -0.18 -2.95 -0.43
CA ILE A 27 -1.02 -2.66 0.75
C ILE A 27 -2.41 -3.29 0.57
N ALA A 28 -3.03 -3.20 -0.61
CA ALA A 28 -4.35 -3.77 -0.87
C ALA A 28 -4.37 -5.31 -0.74
N ALA A 29 -3.25 -5.98 -1.03
CA ALA A 29 -3.11 -7.42 -0.93
C ALA A 29 -2.88 -7.94 0.50
N LEU A 30 -2.76 -7.06 1.51
CA LEU A 30 -2.70 -7.47 2.90
C LEU A 30 -3.98 -8.23 3.32
N PRO A 31 -3.87 -9.27 4.18
CA PRO A 31 -5.02 -10.04 4.65
C PRO A 31 -6.11 -9.17 5.25
N GLY A 32 -7.34 -9.63 5.13
CA GLY A 32 -8.52 -8.91 5.62
C GLY A 32 -8.46 -8.55 7.11
N ASP A 33 -7.73 -9.30 7.93
CA ASP A 33 -7.56 -8.94 9.36
C ASP A 33 -6.56 -7.80 9.57
N ILE A 34 -5.49 -7.73 8.77
CA ILE A 34 -4.60 -6.57 8.75
C ILE A 34 -5.34 -5.35 8.22
N GLN A 35 -6.13 -5.52 7.16
CA GLN A 35 -6.98 -4.47 6.58
C GLN A 35 -7.95 -3.84 7.60
N LYS A 36 -8.42 -4.60 8.60
CA LYS A 36 -9.27 -4.07 9.68
C LYS A 36 -8.49 -3.24 10.70
N MET A 37 -7.18 -3.47 10.82
CA MET A 37 -6.29 -2.82 11.78
C MET A 37 -5.60 -1.58 11.20
N ILE A 38 -5.59 -1.41 9.88
CA ILE A 38 -4.99 -0.26 9.22
C ILE A 38 -6.04 0.69 8.64
N GLU A 39 -5.62 1.92 8.42
CA GLU A 39 -6.29 2.89 7.59
C GLU A 39 -5.27 3.45 6.62
N TYR A 40 -5.42 3.15 5.33
CA TYR A 40 -4.49 3.60 4.31
C TYR A 40 -5.13 4.60 3.34
N THR A 41 -4.37 5.63 2.97
CA THR A 41 -4.83 6.66 2.03
C THR A 41 -3.78 6.88 0.94
N GLU A 42 -4.22 6.91 -0.32
CA GLU A 42 -3.39 7.36 -1.43
C GLU A 42 -3.41 8.89 -1.53
N TRP A 43 -2.22 9.50 -1.58
CA TRP A 43 -2.01 10.92 -1.79
C TRP A 43 -1.32 11.15 -3.13
N SER A 44 -2.11 11.40 -4.17
CA SER A 44 -1.58 11.77 -5.48
C SER A 44 -1.10 13.22 -5.50
N ILE A 45 0.18 13.44 -5.83
CA ILE A 45 0.76 14.79 -5.99
C ILE A 45 0.21 15.56 -7.21
N LYS A 46 -0.70 14.97 -8.00
CA LYS A 46 -1.47 15.71 -9.01
C LYS A 46 -2.50 16.66 -8.39
N ASN A 47 -2.86 16.41 -7.13
CA ASN A 47 -3.83 17.20 -6.38
C ASN A 47 -3.14 18.06 -5.33
N LYS A 48 -3.76 19.19 -4.96
CA LYS A 48 -3.22 20.09 -3.93
C LYS A 48 -3.03 19.41 -2.58
N ASP A 49 -3.96 18.54 -2.20
CA ASP A 49 -3.89 17.81 -0.93
C ASP A 49 -2.69 16.84 -0.90
N GLY A 50 -2.43 16.15 -2.02
CA GLY A 50 -1.27 15.26 -2.14
C GLY A 50 0.06 16.01 -2.14
N ILE A 51 0.14 17.19 -2.74
CA ILE A 51 1.31 18.08 -2.62
C ILE A 51 1.50 18.51 -1.16
N GLY A 52 0.41 18.89 -0.48
CA GLY A 52 0.43 19.24 0.94
C GLY A 52 0.98 18.10 1.79
N LYS A 53 0.50 16.88 1.56
CA LYS A 53 0.97 15.68 2.27
C LYS A 53 2.41 15.30 1.94
N PHE A 54 2.82 15.41 0.69
CA PHE A 54 4.22 15.23 0.27
C PHE A 54 5.17 16.14 1.07
N MET A 55 4.79 17.41 1.24
CA MET A 55 5.57 18.37 2.02
C MET A 55 5.48 18.12 3.53
N GLU A 56 4.29 17.81 4.06
CA GLU A 56 4.06 17.54 5.49
C GLU A 56 4.87 16.33 5.99
N LEU A 57 4.90 15.26 5.20
CA LEU A 57 5.58 14.01 5.52
C LEU A 57 7.08 14.04 5.19
N GLY A 58 7.56 15.08 4.52
CA GLY A 58 8.98 15.22 4.15
C GLY A 58 9.44 14.22 3.09
N VAL A 59 8.53 13.77 2.22
CA VAL A 59 8.82 12.80 1.16
C VAL A 59 9.79 13.40 0.15
N LYS A 60 10.76 12.60 -0.31
CA LYS A 60 11.78 13.03 -1.28
C LYS A 60 11.62 12.40 -2.66
N VAL A 61 11.10 11.18 -2.71
CA VAL A 61 10.96 10.38 -3.93
C VAL A 61 9.58 9.74 -4.00
N LEU A 62 9.13 9.36 -5.19
CA LEU A 62 7.83 8.72 -5.40
C LEU A 62 8.02 7.37 -6.12
N PRO A 63 7.13 6.40 -5.87
CA PRO A 63 6.13 6.39 -4.80
C PRO A 63 6.77 6.15 -3.42
N THR A 64 6.14 6.63 -2.34
CA THR A 64 6.63 6.42 -0.96
C THR A 64 5.51 5.98 -0.04
N ILE A 65 5.75 4.96 0.78
CA ILE A 65 4.86 4.55 1.89
C ILE A 65 5.38 5.14 3.19
N CYS A 66 4.49 5.83 3.89
CA CYS A 66 4.69 6.31 5.25
C CYS A 66 3.78 5.56 6.22
N ILE A 67 4.32 5.18 7.38
CA ILE A 67 3.57 4.50 8.44
C ILE A 67 3.65 5.38 9.69
N GLU A 68 2.52 5.80 10.25
CA GLU A 68 2.48 6.73 11.39
C GLU A 68 3.33 8.00 11.17
N LYS A 69 3.26 8.55 9.95
CA LYS A 69 4.01 9.73 9.45
C LYS A 69 5.51 9.53 9.20
N ASP A 70 6.08 8.36 9.50
CA ASP A 70 7.46 8.06 9.15
C ASP A 70 7.54 7.54 7.72
N CYS A 71 8.40 8.12 6.88
CA CYS A 71 8.71 7.58 5.55
C CYS A 71 9.50 6.26 5.70
N VAL A 72 8.91 5.14 5.30
CA VAL A 72 9.49 3.80 5.49
C VAL A 72 10.03 3.23 4.19
N PHE A 73 9.23 3.26 3.13
CA PHE A 73 9.59 2.69 1.83
C PHE A 73 9.62 3.79 0.79
N GLU A 74 10.83 4.29 0.48
CA GLU A 74 11.06 5.39 -0.46
C GLU A 74 11.48 4.86 -1.83
N SER A 75 10.56 4.87 -2.82
CA SER A 75 10.80 4.35 -4.18
C SER A 75 11.21 2.86 -4.24
N ILE A 76 10.86 2.09 -3.21
CA ILE A 76 11.11 0.66 -3.11
C ILE A 76 9.78 -0.02 -2.79
N ILE A 77 9.36 -0.96 -3.64
CA ILE A 77 8.12 -1.73 -3.41
C ILE A 77 8.41 -2.78 -2.34
N PRO A 78 7.74 -2.75 -1.18
CA PRO A 78 8.04 -3.69 -0.09
C PRO A 78 7.57 -5.09 -0.42
N GLN A 79 8.26 -6.09 0.12
CA GLN A 79 7.69 -7.43 0.24
C GLN A 79 6.65 -7.49 1.37
N TYR A 80 5.80 -8.50 1.31
CA TYR A 80 4.74 -8.72 2.28
C TYR A 80 5.26 -8.80 3.73
N GLU A 81 6.34 -9.55 3.97
CA GLU A 81 6.95 -9.69 5.29
C GLU A 81 7.55 -8.37 5.78
N GLU A 82 8.25 -7.64 4.90
CA GLU A 82 8.88 -6.35 5.25
C GLU A 82 7.85 -5.30 5.64
N LEU A 83 6.73 -5.24 4.92
CA LEU A 83 5.63 -4.34 5.24
C LEU A 83 5.03 -4.65 6.61
N ILE A 84 4.80 -5.93 6.93
CA ILE A 84 4.29 -6.36 8.23
C ILE A 84 5.30 -6.06 9.34
N ASP A 85 6.59 -6.30 9.10
CA ASP A 85 7.63 -6.06 10.09
C ASP A 85 7.74 -4.57 10.44
N GLU A 86 7.68 -3.68 9.44
CA GLU A 86 7.69 -2.24 9.66
C GLU A 86 6.41 -1.70 10.31
N MET A 87 5.26 -2.31 9.99
CA MET A 87 4.00 -2.04 10.68
C MET A 87 4.08 -2.49 12.15
N ALA A 88 4.56 -3.70 12.43
CA ALA A 88 4.67 -4.24 13.78
C ALA A 88 5.64 -3.43 14.65
N LYS A 89 6.73 -2.89 14.08
CA LYS A 89 7.65 -2.00 14.80
C LYS A 89 6.95 -0.74 15.32
N ARG A 90 6.05 -0.16 14.52
CA ARG A 90 5.35 1.12 14.81
C ARG A 90 3.98 0.94 15.45
N ALA A 91 3.41 -0.26 15.41
CA ALA A 91 2.10 -0.52 15.96
C ALA A 91 2.07 -0.50 17.50
N PRO A 92 0.91 -0.18 18.11
CA PRO A 92 0.70 -0.30 19.55
C PRO A 92 0.96 -1.72 20.05
N ALA A 93 1.35 -1.86 21.33
CA ALA A 93 1.75 -3.13 21.94
C ALA A 93 0.68 -4.24 21.80
N GLU A 94 -0.61 -3.87 21.76
CA GLU A 94 -1.73 -4.79 21.63
C GLU A 94 -1.86 -5.40 20.21
N MET A 95 -1.31 -4.73 19.21
CA MET A 95 -1.45 -5.09 17.78
C MET A 95 -0.28 -5.91 17.27
N LYS A 96 0.92 -5.75 17.86
CA LYS A 96 2.16 -6.49 17.54
C LYS A 96 1.98 -8.01 17.44
N PRO A 97 1.43 -8.72 18.45
CA PRO A 97 1.33 -10.18 18.39
C PRO A 97 0.33 -10.68 17.34
N ARG A 98 -0.56 -9.82 16.84
CA ARG A 98 -1.46 -10.15 15.72
C ARG A 98 -0.75 -10.00 14.38
N LEU A 99 0.04 -8.94 14.21
CA LEU A 99 0.82 -8.70 12.99
C LEU A 99 1.89 -9.79 12.80
N GLU A 100 2.62 -10.14 13.86
CA GLU A 100 3.67 -11.17 13.80
C GLU A 100 3.14 -12.54 13.39
N LYS A 101 1.95 -12.93 13.87
CA LYS A 101 1.31 -14.20 13.47
C LYS A 101 0.92 -14.25 11.99
N MET A 102 0.72 -13.09 11.35
CA MET A 102 0.34 -13.02 9.95
C MET A 102 1.54 -13.05 9.01
N ARG A 103 2.75 -12.72 9.51
CA ARG A 103 4.01 -12.88 8.77
C ARG A 103 4.20 -14.33 8.27
N ASP A 104 3.89 -15.31 9.12
CA ASP A 104 4.04 -16.74 8.80
C ASP A 104 3.01 -17.25 7.78
N HIS A 105 1.93 -16.51 7.52
CA HIS A 105 0.83 -16.98 6.69
C HIS A 105 1.09 -16.84 5.17
N GLY A 106 2.21 -16.22 4.78
CA GLY A 106 2.63 -16.08 3.38
C GLY A 106 1.66 -15.31 2.49
N PHE A 107 2.08 -15.05 1.25
CA PHE A 107 1.22 -14.40 0.25
C PHE A 107 0.26 -15.44 -0.35
N GLU A 108 -1.05 -15.24 -0.20
CA GLU A 108 -2.08 -16.13 -0.78
C GLU A 108 -2.21 -15.89 -2.29
N PHE A 109 -1.37 -16.56 -3.09
CA PHE A 109 -1.39 -16.48 -4.56
C PHE A 109 -2.75 -16.83 -5.18
N ASP A 110 -3.54 -17.68 -4.53
CA ASP A 110 -4.87 -18.07 -5.01
C ASP A 110 -5.87 -16.89 -5.05
N LYS A 111 -5.62 -15.83 -4.27
CA LYS A 111 -6.50 -14.65 -4.20
C LYS A 111 -6.02 -13.47 -5.04
N ILE A 112 -5.01 -13.67 -5.89
CA ILE A 112 -4.37 -12.57 -6.63
C ILE A 112 -5.37 -11.78 -7.49
N GLN A 113 -6.34 -12.47 -8.12
CA GLN A 113 -7.36 -11.81 -8.95
C GLN A 113 -8.32 -10.96 -8.12
N GLU A 114 -8.68 -11.41 -6.91
CA GLU A 114 -9.54 -10.65 -6.00
C GLU A 114 -8.80 -9.42 -5.44
N ASN A 115 -7.52 -9.58 -5.12
CA ASN A 115 -6.67 -8.50 -4.62
C ASN A 115 -6.42 -7.43 -5.70
N LEU A 116 -6.13 -7.85 -6.94
CA LEU A 116 -6.02 -6.96 -8.10
C LEU A 116 -7.33 -6.19 -8.35
N ALA A 117 -8.47 -6.87 -8.26
CA ALA A 117 -9.78 -6.24 -8.41
C ALA A 117 -10.07 -5.21 -7.30
N LYS A 118 -9.73 -5.52 -6.03
CA LYS A 118 -9.80 -4.56 -4.92
C LYS A 118 -8.88 -3.36 -5.13
N ALA A 119 -7.71 -3.58 -5.70
CA ALA A 119 -6.75 -2.53 -6.05
C ALA A 119 -7.16 -1.73 -7.30
N GLY A 120 -8.24 -2.11 -8.00
CA GLY A 120 -8.69 -1.44 -9.22
C GLY A 120 -7.78 -1.64 -10.44
N ALA A 121 -6.87 -2.62 -10.39
CA ALA A 121 -5.93 -2.91 -11.45
C ALA A 121 -6.67 -3.45 -12.70
N GLY A 122 -6.38 -2.89 -13.88
CA GLY A 122 -6.96 -3.36 -15.15
C GLY A 122 -8.26 -2.65 -15.59
N THR A 123 -8.95 -1.95 -14.69
CA THR A 123 -10.26 -1.34 -14.96
C THR A 123 -10.22 -0.16 -15.93
N ALA A 124 -9.06 0.48 -16.09
CA ALA A 124 -8.84 1.64 -16.97
C ALA A 124 -7.90 1.34 -18.15
N THR A 125 -7.62 0.07 -18.43
CA THR A 125 -6.65 -0.34 -19.46
C THR A 125 -7.32 -0.44 -20.84
N ARG A 126 -6.63 -0.01 -21.90
CA ARG A 126 -7.13 -0.08 -23.29
C ARG A 126 -7.30 -1.55 -23.73
N VAL A 127 -8.54 -1.97 -23.98
CA VAL A 127 -8.91 -3.36 -24.35
C VAL A 127 -8.80 -3.68 -25.84
N ASP A 128 -8.39 -2.72 -26.66
CA ASP A 128 -8.35 -2.85 -28.12
C ASP A 128 -7.07 -3.51 -28.66
N SER A 129 -6.20 -3.98 -27.77
CA SER A 129 -5.00 -4.73 -28.14
C SER A 129 -5.37 -6.15 -28.58
N LYS A 130 -5.59 -6.34 -29.88
CA LYS A 130 -5.67 -7.69 -30.49
C LYS A 130 -4.26 -8.26 -30.60
N VAL A 131 -3.87 -9.13 -29.67
CA VAL A 131 -2.67 -9.95 -29.81
C VAL A 131 -2.89 -10.90 -30.98
N LYS A 132 -2.27 -10.63 -32.14
CA LYS A 132 -2.19 -11.62 -33.22
C LYS A 132 -1.26 -12.73 -32.72
N LYS A 133 -1.84 -13.92 -32.56
CA LYS A 133 -1.14 -15.16 -32.25
C LYS A 133 -0.27 -15.58 -33.43
#